data_AF-A0A966VJF1-F1
#
_entry.id   AF-A0A966VJF1-F1
#
_cell.length_a   1.000
_cell.length_b   1.000
_cell.length_c   1.000
_cell.angle_alpha   90.00
_cell.angle_beta   90.00
_cell.angle_gamma   90.00
#
_symmetry.space_group_name_H-M   'P 1'
#
loop_
_entity.id
_entity.type
_entity.pdbx_description
1 polymer ?
#
loop_
_entity_poly.entity_id
_entity_poly.type
_entity_poly.pdbx_seq_one_letter_code
_entity_poly.pdbx_strand_id
1 'polypeptide(L)'
;MKKVTKQEHIDEILDQFDFETVRKVMVALGWTWSSTDGQVPDIYNLRKVARDLLQQCANTESKNYFCSIGGFSAEKQDGDTLILEFVVSEWSTWDSFDPQKTEISWD
;
A
#
# COMPACT_ATOMS: atom_id res chain seq x y z
N MET A 1 17.25 -21.20 9.49
CA MET A 1 16.16 -20.25 9.19
C MET A 1 15.11 -20.99 8.39
N LYS A 2 13.83 -20.93 8.80
CA LYS A 2 12.73 -21.51 8.02
C LYS A 2 12.61 -20.70 6.73
N LYS A 3 12.67 -21.37 5.58
CA LYS A 3 12.30 -20.75 4.31
C LYS A 3 10.79 -20.82 4.21
N VAL A 4 10.15 -19.67 4.04
CA VAL A 4 8.72 -19.53 3.77
C VAL A 4 8.52 -19.19 2.30
N THR A 5 7.39 -19.63 1.76
CA THR A 5 6.99 -19.38 0.38
C THR A 5 6.41 -17.98 0.23
N LYS A 6 6.38 -17.47 -1.01
CA LYS A 6 5.67 -16.22 -1.34
C LYS A 6 4.22 -16.24 -0.85
N GLN A 7 3.55 -17.39 -1.00
CA GLN A 7 2.16 -17.56 -0.58
C GLN A 7 2.01 -17.49 0.95
N GLU A 8 2.94 -18.07 1.72
CA GLU A 8 2.93 -17.95 3.19
C GLU A 8 3.09 -16.49 3.65
N HIS A 9 3.93 -15.68 3.00
CA HIS A 9 4.03 -14.24 3.32
C HIS A 9 2.74 -13.48 3.01
N ILE A 10 2.12 -13.78 1.86
CA ILE A 10 0.85 -13.15 1.48
C ILE A 10 -0.24 -13.51 2.49
N ASP A 11 -0.36 -14.78 2.86
CA ASP A 11 -1.39 -15.22 3.80
C ASP A 11 -1.13 -14.68 5.21
N GLU A 12 0.13 -14.58 5.66
CA GLU A 12 0.49 -13.91 6.91
C GLU A 12 0.02 -12.45 6.92
N ILE A 13 0.32 -11.67 5.88
CA ILE A 13 -0.13 -10.28 5.77
C ILE A 13 -1.66 -10.21 5.79
N LEU A 14 -2.34 -11.05 5.01
CA LEU A 14 -3.81 -11.02 4.93
C LEU A 14 -4.48 -11.49 6.22
N ASP A 15 -3.81 -12.26 7.06
CA ASP A 15 -4.35 -12.70 8.36
C ASP A 15 -4.07 -11.67 9.47
N GLN A 16 -2.97 -10.92 9.37
CA GLN A 16 -2.58 -9.94 10.40
C GLN A 16 -3.04 -8.51 10.11
N PHE A 17 -3.25 -8.14 8.86
CA PHE A 17 -3.63 -6.78 8.47
C PHE A 17 -5.07 -6.44 8.90
N ASP A 18 -5.27 -5.29 9.55
CA ASP A 18 -6.56 -4.89 10.11
C ASP A 18 -7.49 -4.25 9.06
N PHE A 19 -8.17 -5.12 8.31
CA PHE A 19 -9.18 -4.70 7.31
C PHE A 19 -10.40 -4.02 7.91
N GLU A 20 -10.72 -4.28 9.19
CA GLU A 20 -11.86 -3.63 9.86
C GLU A 20 -11.56 -2.14 10.09
N THR A 21 -10.33 -1.81 10.49
CA THR A 21 -9.89 -0.42 10.61
C THR A 21 -9.92 0.28 9.25
N VAL A 22 -9.43 -0.35 8.18
CA VAL A 22 -9.53 0.22 6.82
C VAL A 22 -10.98 0.49 6.45
N ARG A 23 -11.89 -0.48 6.66
CA ARG A 23 -13.30 -0.29 6.34
C ARG A 23 -13.92 0.86 7.14
N LYS A 24 -13.60 0.99 8.43
CA LYS A 24 -14.08 2.12 9.26
C LYS A 24 -13.61 3.46 8.71
N VAL A 25 -12.35 3.57 8.28
CA VAL A 25 -11.81 4.79 7.65
C VAL A 25 -12.54 5.08 6.35
N MET A 26 -12.74 4.08 5.49
CA MET A 26 -13.46 4.27 4.23
C MET A 26 -14.92 4.70 4.47
N VAL A 27 -15.60 4.13 5.46
CA VAL A 27 -16.95 4.58 5.86
C VAL A 27 -16.93 6.03 6.35
N ALA A 28 -15.99 6.38 7.23
CA ALA A 28 -15.90 7.73 7.80
C ALA A 28 -15.67 8.81 6.73
N LEU A 29 -14.91 8.47 5.67
CA LEU A 29 -14.60 9.37 4.56
C LEU A 29 -15.60 9.30 3.41
N GLY A 30 -16.58 8.38 3.45
CA GLY A 30 -17.43 8.09 2.29
C GLY A 30 -16.62 7.61 1.08
N TRP A 31 -15.49 6.94 1.31
CA TRP A 31 -14.58 6.48 0.27
C TRP A 31 -15.15 5.23 -0.41
N THR A 32 -15.49 5.37 -1.69
CA THR A 32 -15.99 4.29 -2.55
C THR A 32 -14.99 3.99 -3.67
N TRP A 33 -15.06 2.81 -4.26
CA TRP A 33 -14.33 2.51 -5.49
C TRP A 33 -15.28 2.60 -6.70
N SER A 34 -14.72 2.82 -7.89
CA SER A 34 -15.52 2.83 -9.11
C SER A 34 -16.22 1.49 -9.38
N SER A 35 -15.67 0.40 -8.84
CA SER A 35 -16.23 -0.96 -8.97
C SER A 35 -17.32 -1.30 -7.95
N THR A 36 -17.62 -0.42 -6.99
CA THR A 36 -18.58 -0.70 -5.92
C THR A 36 -19.89 0.08 -6.06
N ASP A 37 -20.19 0.63 -7.25
CA ASP A 37 -21.46 1.33 -7.55
C ASP A 37 -21.85 2.38 -6.50
N GLY A 38 -20.87 3.12 -5.98
CA GLY A 38 -21.07 4.15 -4.96
C GLY A 38 -21.27 3.62 -3.54
N GLN A 39 -20.98 2.35 -3.28
CA GLN A 39 -20.96 1.76 -1.94
C GLN A 39 -19.55 1.66 -1.40
N VAL A 40 -19.39 1.74 -0.08
CA VAL A 40 -18.09 1.47 0.56
C VAL A 40 -17.78 -0.02 0.41
N PRO A 41 -16.58 -0.41 -0.07
CA PRO A 41 -16.21 -1.82 -0.19
C PRO A 41 -16.36 -2.57 1.13
N ASP A 42 -16.88 -3.80 1.06
CA ASP A 42 -16.89 -4.71 2.20
C ASP A 42 -15.53 -5.35 2.45
N ILE A 43 -15.38 -6.04 3.59
CA ILE A 43 -14.12 -6.70 3.98
C ILE A 43 -13.66 -7.71 2.93
N TYR A 44 -14.59 -8.39 2.25
CA TYR A 44 -14.26 -9.34 1.19
C TYR A 44 -13.55 -8.64 0.02
N ASN A 45 -14.12 -7.53 -0.46
CA ASN A 45 -13.54 -6.72 -1.53
C ASN A 45 -12.17 -6.16 -1.13
N LEU A 46 -12.02 -5.67 0.10
CA LEU A 46 -10.73 -5.17 0.62
C LEU A 46 -9.67 -6.26 0.62
N ARG A 47 -9.99 -7.44 1.16
CA ARG A 47 -9.07 -8.60 1.19
C ARG A 47 -8.70 -9.08 -0.21
N LYS A 48 -9.66 -9.05 -1.14
CA LYS A 48 -9.42 -9.44 -2.54
C LYS A 48 -8.41 -8.50 -3.21
N VAL A 49 -8.64 -7.18 -3.13
CA VAL A 49 -7.74 -6.20 -3.73
C VAL A 49 -6.34 -6.25 -3.11
N ALA A 50 -6.24 -6.35 -1.79
CA ALA A 50 -4.95 -6.51 -1.11
C ALA A 50 -4.20 -7.76 -1.59
N ARG A 51 -4.89 -8.90 -1.73
CA ARG A 51 -4.31 -10.14 -2.26
C ARG A 51 -3.80 -9.96 -3.69
N ASP A 52 -4.60 -9.35 -4.55
CA ASP A 52 -4.27 -9.15 -5.97
C ASP A 52 -3.02 -8.25 -6.12
N LEU A 53 -2.87 -7.22 -5.27
CA LEU A 53 -1.67 -6.37 -5.24
C LEU A 53 -0.44 -7.14 -4.74
N LEU A 54 -0.57 -7.85 -3.61
CA LEU A 54 0.53 -8.62 -3.03
C LEU A 54 1.02 -9.71 -3.97
N GLN A 55 0.11 -10.39 -4.69
CA GLN A 55 0.47 -11.37 -5.70
C GLN A 55 1.23 -10.73 -6.88
N GLN A 56 0.84 -9.53 -7.32
CA GLN A 56 1.59 -8.79 -8.35
C GLN A 56 3.00 -8.46 -7.86
N CYS A 57 3.15 -7.92 -6.65
CA CYS A 57 4.45 -7.62 -6.07
C CYS A 57 5.31 -8.87 -5.89
N ALA A 58 4.74 -9.97 -5.40
CA ALA A 58 5.48 -11.21 -5.15
C ALA A 58 5.96 -11.89 -6.43
N ASN A 59 5.18 -11.83 -7.51
CA ASN A 59 5.44 -12.58 -8.74
C ASN A 59 6.31 -11.84 -9.77
N THR A 60 6.64 -10.57 -9.54
CA THR A 60 7.61 -9.85 -10.37
C THR A 60 9.04 -10.39 -10.18
N GLU A 61 9.84 -10.34 -11.24
CA GLU A 61 11.27 -10.68 -11.22
C GLU A 61 12.14 -9.57 -10.59
N SER A 62 11.63 -8.33 -10.54
CA SER A 62 12.35 -7.19 -9.96
C SER A 62 12.52 -7.38 -8.46
N LYS A 63 13.69 -7.07 -7.89
CA LYS A 63 13.88 -7.15 -6.42
C LYS A 63 13.02 -6.14 -5.67
N ASN A 64 12.87 -4.95 -6.25
CA ASN A 64 12.02 -3.89 -5.73
C ASN A 64 10.87 -3.66 -6.70
N TYR A 65 9.64 -3.61 -6.19
CA TYR A 65 8.45 -3.35 -6.99
C TYR A 65 7.36 -2.75 -6.12
N PHE A 66 6.59 -1.84 -6.69
CA PHE A 66 5.53 -1.13 -6.00
C PHE A 66 4.28 -1.08 -6.90
N CYS A 67 3.11 -1.33 -6.31
CA CYS A 67 1.83 -1.08 -6.97
C CYS A 67 0.76 -0.64 -5.96
N SER A 68 -0.21 0.16 -6.42
CA SER A 68 -1.21 0.76 -5.54
C SER A 68 -2.57 0.86 -6.24
N ILE A 69 -3.66 0.67 -5.49
CA ILE A 69 -5.02 0.92 -5.97
C ILE A 69 -5.97 1.24 -4.81
N GLY A 70 -6.82 2.26 -4.99
CA GLY A 70 -7.97 2.50 -4.12
C GLY A 70 -7.65 2.81 -2.65
N GLY A 71 -6.43 3.29 -2.37
CA GLY A 71 -5.91 3.52 -1.02
C GLY A 71 -4.96 2.43 -0.53
N PHE A 72 -4.97 1.23 -1.12
CA PHE A 72 -3.96 0.22 -0.83
C PHE A 72 -2.66 0.49 -1.61
N SER A 73 -1.54 0.26 -0.93
CA SER A 73 -0.19 0.21 -1.48
C SER A 73 0.43 -1.14 -1.12
N ALA A 74 1.02 -1.83 -2.09
CA ALA A 74 1.81 -3.03 -1.86
C ALA A 74 3.20 -2.83 -2.42
N GLU A 75 4.20 -3.31 -1.69
CA GLU A 75 5.60 -3.21 -2.08
C GLU A 75 6.31 -4.55 -1.89
N LYS A 76 7.23 -4.85 -2.79
CA LYS A 76 8.29 -5.82 -2.59
C LYS A 76 9.62 -5.09 -2.42
N GLN A 77 10.36 -5.39 -1.37
CA GLN A 77 11.69 -4.87 -1.08
C GLN A 77 12.71 -6.00 -0.99
N ASP A 78 13.90 -5.77 -1.54
CA ASP A 78 15.07 -6.66 -1.47
C ASP A 78 14.81 -8.11 -1.95
N GLY A 79 13.77 -8.31 -2.76
CA GLY A 79 13.39 -9.58 -3.38
C GLY A 79 12.43 -10.46 -2.56
N ASP A 80 12.42 -10.35 -1.23
CA ASP A 80 11.70 -11.28 -0.36
C ASP A 80 10.77 -10.59 0.67
N THR A 81 10.92 -9.29 0.92
CA THR A 81 10.07 -8.56 1.88
C THR A 81 8.82 -8.05 1.17
N LEU A 82 7.63 -8.43 1.65
CA LEU A 82 6.36 -7.88 1.19
C LEU A 82 5.78 -6.94 2.24
N ILE A 83 5.26 -5.80 1.79
CA ILE A 83 4.65 -4.77 2.61
C ILE A 83 3.27 -4.45 2.05
N LEU A 84 2.28 -4.26 2.93
CA LEU A 84 0.94 -3.79 2.58
C LEU A 84 0.57 -2.63 3.49
N GLU A 85 0.10 -1.54 2.89
CA GLU A 85 -0.35 -0.34 3.58
C GLU A 85 -1.72 0.10 3.05
N PHE A 86 -2.47 0.80 3.90
CA PHE A 86 -3.62 1.59 3.47
C PHE A 86 -3.32 3.07 3.72
N VAL A 87 -3.10 3.80 2.63
CA VAL A 87 -2.62 5.19 2.64
C VAL A 87 -3.81 6.13 2.48
N VAL A 88 -4.11 6.88 3.53
CA VAL A 88 -5.14 7.93 3.51
C VAL A 88 -4.59 9.23 2.92
N SER A 89 -3.32 9.52 3.20
CA SER A 89 -2.60 10.69 2.69
C SER A 89 -1.10 10.44 2.82
N GLU A 90 -0.35 10.81 1.79
CA GLU A 90 1.11 10.75 1.76
C GLU A 90 1.69 12.02 1.14
N TRP A 91 2.96 12.29 1.46
CA TRP A 91 3.75 13.35 0.84
C TRP A 91 5.22 12.91 0.79
N SER A 92 5.91 13.23 -0.30
CA SER A 92 7.36 13.03 -0.42
C SER A 92 8.01 14.21 -1.15
N THR A 93 9.27 14.49 -0.81
CA THR A 93 10.12 15.45 -1.51
C THR A 93 11.44 14.77 -1.83
N TRP A 94 11.98 15.05 -3.01
CA TRP A 94 13.14 14.33 -3.55
C TRP A 94 14.34 15.23 -3.83
N ASP A 95 14.29 16.49 -3.37
CA ASP A 95 15.39 17.43 -3.54
C ASP A 95 16.51 17.10 -2.55
N SER A 96 17.72 16.91 -3.07
CA SER A 96 18.92 16.99 -2.26
C SER A 96 19.01 18.39 -1.66
N PHE A 97 19.07 18.47 -0.33
CA PHE A 97 19.25 19.74 0.39
C PHE A 97 20.49 20.47 -0.16
N ASP A 98 20.30 21.69 -0.65
CA ASP A 98 21.40 22.60 -0.95
C ASP A 98 21.73 23.40 0.32
N PRO A 99 22.85 23.11 1.01
CA PRO A 99 23.21 23.78 2.26
C PRO A 99 23.58 25.26 2.08
N GLN A 100 23.70 25.77 0.85
CA GLN A 100 24.07 27.15 0.55
C GLN A 100 22.88 28.03 0.11
N LYS A 101 21.69 27.44 -0.04
CA LYS A 101 20.47 28.17 -0.40
C LYS A 101 19.93 28.90 0.84
N THR A 102 20.47 30.09 1.09
CA THR A 102 19.93 31.03 2.08
C THR A 102 18.64 31.65 1.55
N GLU A 103 17.66 31.83 2.44
CA GLU A 103 16.29 32.23 2.14
C GLU A 103 16.19 33.46 1.23
N ILE A 104 15.15 33.44 0.38
CA ILE A 104 14.82 34.45 -0.62
C ILE A 104 14.81 35.86 0.00
N SER A 105 15.58 36.77 -0.62
CA SER A 105 15.48 38.22 -0.42
C SER A 105 14.05 38.67 -0.72
N TRP A 106 13.36 39.22 0.27
CA TRP A 106 12.10 39.94 0.08
C TRP A 106 12.42 41.40 -0.27
N ASP A 107 12.78 41.64 -1.53
CA ASP A 107 12.71 42.99 -2.12
C ASP A 107 11.32 43.24 -2.71
#